data_AF-A0A2S9WSB5-F1
#
_entry.id   AF-A0A2S9WSB5-F1
#
_cell.length_a   1.000
_cell.length_b   1.000
_cell.length_c   1.000
_cell.angle_alpha   90.00
_cell.angle_beta   90.00
_cell.angle_gamma   90.00
#
_symmetry.space_group_name_H-M   'P 1'
#
loop_
_entity.id
_entity.type
_entity.pdbx_description
1 polymer ?
#
loop_
_entity_poly.entity_id
_entity_poly.type
_entity_poly.pdbx_seq_one_letter_code
_entity_poly.pdbx_strand_id
1 'polypeptide(L)'
;MKKVFLILTCLLVTSISIGQTLIAKTEDGRRVVLNEDKTWSFIDLEPTTTKTEENYPVCNLPADFEEPEVDRKIQGWLKKFDAQVEDLKKHVAVDNGCSVDKIKVTSVSEQKGNGNYVLCVKGKEMRYRRTGSVFHRQGVSPIGKY
;
A
#
# COMPACT_ATOMS: atom_id res chain seq x y z
N MET A 1 34.61 14.03 55.47
CA MET A 1 34.51 14.28 54.00
C MET A 1 33.75 13.20 53.23
N LYS A 2 34.00 11.88 53.46
CA LYS A 2 33.26 10.80 52.78
C LYS A 2 31.73 10.82 52.96
N LYS A 3 31.22 11.19 54.15
CA LYS A 3 29.77 11.28 54.43
C LYS A 3 29.08 12.44 53.71
N VAL A 4 29.78 13.54 53.44
CA VAL A 4 29.25 14.68 52.67
C VAL A 4 29.17 14.34 51.18
N PHE A 5 30.16 13.60 50.68
CA PHE A 5 30.17 13.12 49.29
C PHE A 5 28.99 12.19 49.00
N LEU A 6 28.61 11.34 49.96
CA LEU A 6 27.51 10.38 49.85
C LEU A 6 26.12 11.06 49.85
N ILE A 7 25.98 12.16 50.61
CA ILE A 7 24.76 12.98 50.63
C ILE A 7 24.62 13.79 49.33
N LEU A 8 25.74 14.32 48.81
CA LEU A 8 25.75 15.07 47.55
C LEU A 8 25.41 14.18 46.35
N THR A 9 25.85 12.92 46.34
CA THR A 9 25.45 11.96 45.29
C THR A 9 23.97 11.57 45.36
N CYS A 10 23.36 11.48 46.54
CA CYS A 10 21.91 11.22 46.65
C CYS A 10 21.06 12.39 46.12
N LEU A 11 21.52 13.64 46.26
CA LEU A 11 20.80 14.81 45.77
C LEU A 11 20.90 14.99 44.24
N LEU A 12 21.93 14.44 43.59
CA LEU A 12 22.12 14.52 42.15
C LEU A 12 21.28 13.51 41.34
N VAL A 13 20.74 12.46 41.98
CA VAL A 13 19.97 11.40 41.30
C VAL A 13 18.47 11.76 41.19
N THR A 14 17.97 12.70 41.99
CA THR A 14 16.53 13.07 42.00
C THR A 14 16.14 14.09 40.93
N SER A 15 17.09 14.64 40.16
CA SER A 15 16.82 15.63 39.10
C SER A 15 16.61 15.03 37.71
N ILE A 16 16.40 13.71 37.58
CA ILE A 16 16.04 13.10 36.30
C ILE A 16 14.55 13.41 36.03
N SER A 17 14.28 14.59 35.49
CA SER A 17 12.97 14.95 34.95
C SER A 17 12.70 14.11 33.70
N ILE A 18 11.79 13.14 33.83
CA ILE A 18 11.30 12.37 32.68
C ILE A 18 10.35 13.28 31.90
N GLY A 19 10.83 13.88 30.81
CA GLY A 19 9.94 14.54 29.85
C GLY A 19 9.07 13.47 29.18
N GLN A 20 7.78 13.46 29.48
CA GLN A 20 6.84 12.57 28.81
C GLN A 20 6.41 13.20 27.48
N THR A 21 6.92 12.70 26.35
CA THR A 21 6.37 13.04 25.04
C THR A 21 5.00 12.37 24.88
N LEU A 22 3.95 13.15 24.72
CA LEU A 22 2.60 12.63 24.50
C LEU A 22 2.44 12.23 23.02
N ILE A 23 2.27 10.93 22.79
CA ILE A 23 2.03 10.36 21.48
C ILE A 23 0.59 9.86 21.43
N ALA A 24 -0.18 10.32 20.44
CA ALA A 24 -1.53 9.84 20.18
C ALA A 24 -1.60 9.10 18.84
N LYS A 25 -2.53 8.15 18.73
CA LYS A 25 -2.90 7.51 17.46
C LYS A 25 -4.19 8.16 16.96
N THR A 26 -4.19 8.65 15.73
CA THR A 26 -5.42 9.12 15.06
C THR A 26 -6.27 7.93 14.62
N GLU A 27 -7.54 8.14 14.25
CA GLU A 27 -8.41 7.09 13.68
C GLU A 27 -7.78 6.43 12.44
N ASP A 28 -7.00 7.22 11.68
CA ASP A 28 -6.22 6.76 10.52
C ASP A 28 -4.96 5.93 10.88
N GLY A 29 -4.74 5.62 12.16
CA GLY A 29 -3.60 4.83 12.64
C GLY A 29 -2.25 5.57 12.66
N ARG A 30 -2.21 6.85 12.30
CA ARG A 30 -0.98 7.67 12.28
C ARG A 30 -0.60 8.14 13.67
N ARG A 31 0.71 8.23 13.94
CA ARG A 31 1.21 8.74 15.22
C ARG A 31 1.48 10.24 15.14
N VAL A 32 0.90 10.96 16.07
CA VAL A 32 1.16 12.39 16.28
C VAL A 32 1.83 12.61 17.62
N VAL A 33 2.83 13.49 17.66
CA VAL A 33 3.45 13.99 18.88
C VAL A 33 2.95 15.40 19.17
N LEU A 34 2.64 15.67 20.44
CA LEU A 34 2.36 17.02 20.91
C LEU A 34 3.68 17.72 21.27
N ASN A 35 3.99 18.79 20.56
CA ASN A 35 5.16 19.62 20.81
C ASN A 35 4.92 20.59 21.98
N GLU A 36 6.01 21.16 22.51
CA GLU A 36 5.96 22.12 23.63
C GLU A 36 5.21 23.42 23.29
N ASP A 37 5.17 23.78 22.01
CA ASP A 37 4.41 24.91 21.47
C ASP A 37 2.90 24.62 21.32
N LYS A 38 2.44 23.47 21.83
CA LYS A 38 1.06 22.96 21.75
C LYS A 38 0.60 22.66 20.31
N THR A 39 1.53 22.51 19.36
CA THR A 39 1.22 22.02 18.01
C THR A 39 1.41 20.51 17.92
N TRP A 40 0.69 19.88 17.01
CA TRP A 40 0.85 18.45 16.72
C TRP A 40 1.72 18.27 15.48
N SER A 41 2.73 17.39 15.56
CA SER A 41 3.50 16.95 14.38
C SER A 41 3.39 15.45 14.18
N PHE A 42 3.33 15.01 12.93
CA PHE A 42 3.34 13.59 12.60
C PHE A 42 4.76 13.03 12.73
N ILE A 43 4.91 11.94 13.47
CA ILE A 43 6.21 11.29 13.70
C ILE A 43 6.63 10.48 12.46
N ASP A 44 5.65 10.03 11.67
CA ASP A 44 5.85 9.15 10.51
C ASP A 44 6.04 9.92 9.19
N LEU A 45 6.18 11.25 9.24
CA LEU A 45 6.55 12.05 8.07
C LEU A 45 8.08 12.01 7.87
N GLU A 46 8.60 10.83 7.52
CA GLU A 46 9.66 10.86 6.52
C GLU A 46 9.05 11.53 5.27
N PRO A 47 9.68 12.55 4.67
CA PRO A 47 9.20 13.08 3.42
C PRO A 47 9.14 11.91 2.44
N THR A 48 7.92 11.46 2.12
CA THR A 48 7.67 10.49 1.04
C THR A 48 7.87 11.18 -0.31
N THR A 49 8.98 11.90 -0.46
CA THR A 49 9.72 12.02 -1.72
C THR A 49 10.57 10.75 -1.76
N THR A 50 10.02 9.63 -2.20
CA THR A 50 9.89 9.37 -3.62
C THR A 50 8.72 8.40 -3.76
N LYS A 51 7.74 8.70 -4.62
CA LYS A 51 7.00 7.64 -5.31
C LYS A 51 8.06 6.68 -5.80
N THR A 52 8.13 5.47 -5.23
CA THR A 52 8.94 4.42 -5.81
C THR A 52 8.49 4.35 -7.26
N GLU A 53 9.30 4.84 -8.19
CA GLU A 53 9.20 4.41 -9.57
C GLU A 53 9.54 2.93 -9.50
N GLU A 54 8.51 2.13 -9.21
CA GLU A 54 8.58 0.68 -9.32
C GLU A 54 9.09 0.44 -10.74
N ASN A 55 10.28 -0.16 -10.82
CA ASN A 55 10.95 -0.54 -12.05
C ASN A 55 10.16 -1.71 -12.66
N TYR A 56 8.97 -1.38 -13.16
CA TYR A 56 8.12 -2.29 -13.88
C TYR A 56 8.77 -2.55 -15.24
N PRO A 57 8.83 -3.82 -15.68
CA PRO A 57 9.30 -4.10 -17.02
C PRO A 57 8.43 -3.35 -18.03
N VAL A 58 9.08 -2.75 -19.02
CA VAL A 58 8.40 -2.08 -20.13
C VAL A 58 7.67 -3.16 -20.92
N CYS A 59 6.36 -3.01 -21.10
CA CYS A 59 5.61 -3.96 -21.93
C CYS A 59 5.59 -3.49 -23.38
N ASN A 60 6.36 -4.21 -24.19
CA ASN A 60 6.39 -4.08 -25.65
C ASN A 60 5.36 -5.05 -26.25
N LEU A 61 4.09 -4.63 -26.31
CA LEU A 61 3.04 -5.42 -26.96
C LEU A 61 3.06 -5.17 -28.48
N PRO A 62 3.03 -6.23 -29.32
CA PRO A 62 2.87 -6.07 -30.76
C PRO A 62 1.49 -5.50 -31.10
N ALA A 63 1.35 -4.85 -32.26
CA ALA A 63 0.09 -4.23 -32.69
C ALA A 63 -1.07 -5.24 -32.83
N ASP A 64 -0.75 -6.50 -33.15
CA ASP A 64 -1.71 -7.60 -33.33
C ASP A 64 -1.93 -8.42 -32.05
N PHE A 65 -1.67 -7.85 -30.87
CA PHE A 65 -1.84 -8.55 -29.61
C PHE A 65 -3.33 -8.79 -29.30
N GLU A 66 -3.73 -10.07 -29.30
CA GLU A 66 -5.03 -10.52 -28.81
C GLU A 66 -4.98 -10.85 -27.32
N GLU A 67 -5.99 -10.38 -26.57
CA GLU A 67 -6.10 -10.67 -25.15
C GLU A 67 -6.43 -12.16 -24.91
N PRO A 68 -5.87 -12.79 -23.86
CA PRO A 68 -6.10 -14.19 -23.60
C PRO A 68 -7.57 -14.48 -23.29
N GLU A 69 -8.07 -15.61 -23.80
CA GLU A 69 -9.42 -16.08 -23.49
C GLU A 69 -9.55 -16.50 -22.01
N VAL A 70 -10.67 -16.13 -21.40
CA VAL A 70 -11.02 -16.47 -20.02
C VAL A 70 -12.06 -17.58 -19.96
N ASP A 71 -11.97 -18.47 -18.97
CA ASP A 71 -12.91 -19.57 -18.81
C ASP A 71 -14.33 -19.03 -18.53
N ARG A 72 -15.24 -19.29 -19.46
CA ARG A 72 -16.64 -18.83 -19.41
C ARG A 72 -17.37 -19.27 -18.15
N LYS A 73 -17.07 -20.47 -17.60
CA LYS A 73 -17.73 -20.97 -16.39
C LYS A 73 -17.29 -20.18 -15.16
N ILE A 74 -16.00 -19.86 -15.09
CA ILE A 74 -15.44 -19.07 -13.99
C ILE A 74 -15.93 -17.63 -14.10
N GLN A 75 -15.91 -17.03 -15.30
CA GLN A 75 -16.44 -15.70 -15.54
C GLN A 75 -17.92 -15.56 -15.17
N GLY A 76 -18.76 -16.56 -15.49
CA GLY A 76 -20.16 -16.58 -15.08
C GLY A 76 -20.36 -16.58 -13.56
N TRP A 77 -19.45 -17.23 -12.82
CA TRP A 77 -19.45 -17.18 -11.35
C TRP A 77 -19.00 -15.81 -10.83
N LEU A 78 -17.93 -15.25 -11.39
CA LEU A 78 -17.35 -13.97 -10.99
C LEU A 78 -18.27 -12.78 -11.28
N LYS A 79 -19.08 -12.85 -12.33
CA LYS A 79 -20.09 -11.83 -12.67
C LYS A 79 -21.07 -11.57 -11.53
N LYS A 80 -21.36 -12.56 -10.69
CA LYS A 80 -22.27 -12.38 -9.54
C LYS A 80 -21.67 -11.54 -8.40
N PHE A 81 -20.37 -11.28 -8.45
CA PHE A 81 -19.62 -10.61 -7.40
C PHE A 81 -18.80 -9.42 -7.94
N ASP A 82 -19.15 -8.90 -9.13
CA ASP A 82 -18.47 -7.79 -9.80
C ASP A 82 -16.94 -7.98 -9.87
N ALA A 83 -16.54 -9.22 -10.16
CA ALA A 83 -15.18 -9.69 -10.09
C ALA A 83 -14.63 -10.15 -11.44
N GLN A 84 -15.24 -9.67 -12.55
CA GLN A 84 -14.81 -10.05 -13.90
C GLN A 84 -13.55 -9.30 -14.34
N VAL A 85 -12.98 -9.69 -15.47
CA VAL A 85 -11.84 -8.97 -16.07
C VAL A 85 -12.22 -7.52 -16.42
N GLU A 86 -13.47 -7.28 -16.80
CA GLU A 86 -13.98 -5.92 -17.04
C GLU A 86 -13.91 -5.05 -15.78
N ASP A 87 -14.30 -5.61 -14.62
CA ASP A 87 -14.26 -4.91 -13.35
C ASP A 87 -12.83 -4.70 -12.86
N LEU A 88 -11.95 -5.66 -13.12
CA LEU A 88 -10.50 -5.46 -12.95
C LEU A 88 -10.00 -4.28 -13.78
N LYS A 89 -10.34 -4.19 -15.07
CA LYS A 89 -9.87 -3.07 -15.91
C LYS A 89 -10.40 -1.72 -15.39
N LYS A 90 -11.64 -1.65 -14.91
CA LYS A 90 -12.19 -0.44 -14.26
C LYS A 90 -11.39 -0.08 -12.99
N HIS A 91 -11.11 -1.06 -12.13
CA HIS A 91 -10.33 -0.86 -10.91
C HIS A 91 -8.92 -0.34 -11.25
N VAL A 92 -8.23 -0.99 -12.19
CA VAL A 92 -6.89 -0.60 -12.65
C VAL A 92 -6.91 0.79 -13.32
N ALA A 93 -7.97 1.13 -14.05
CA ALA A 93 -8.15 2.44 -14.68
C ALA A 93 -8.21 3.57 -13.63
N VAL A 94 -8.99 3.35 -12.56
CA VAL A 94 -9.09 4.28 -11.43
C VAL A 94 -7.74 4.40 -10.72
N ASP A 95 -7.10 3.28 -10.37
CA ASP A 95 -5.79 3.25 -9.69
C ASP A 95 -4.70 4.03 -10.44
N ASN A 96 -4.75 4.03 -11.78
CA ASN A 96 -3.69 4.58 -12.63
C ASN A 96 -4.09 5.87 -13.36
N GLY A 97 -5.28 6.43 -13.04
CA GLY A 97 -5.82 7.62 -13.69
C GLY A 97 -5.76 7.52 -15.22
N CYS A 98 -6.36 6.46 -15.79
CA CYS A 98 -6.34 6.21 -17.23
C CYS A 98 -7.66 5.65 -17.74
N SER A 99 -7.89 5.71 -19.06
CA SER A 99 -9.06 5.04 -19.67
C SER A 99 -8.87 3.53 -19.70
N VAL A 100 -9.97 2.80 -19.59
CA VAL A 100 -10.05 1.34 -19.70
C VAL A 100 -9.43 0.84 -21.02
N ASP A 101 -9.56 1.62 -22.11
CA ASP A 101 -9.05 1.24 -23.45
C ASP A 101 -7.52 1.18 -23.52
N LYS A 102 -6.83 1.87 -22.60
CA LYS A 102 -5.36 1.91 -22.53
C LYS A 102 -4.78 0.76 -21.68
N ILE A 103 -5.63 -0.15 -21.23
CA ILE A 103 -5.29 -1.29 -20.40
C ILE A 103 -5.44 -2.55 -21.24
N LYS A 104 -4.32 -3.25 -21.45
CA LYS A 104 -4.30 -4.53 -22.15
C LYS A 104 -3.97 -5.63 -21.17
N VAL A 105 -4.78 -6.67 -21.15
CA VAL A 105 -4.52 -7.83 -20.29
C VAL A 105 -3.59 -8.79 -21.02
N THR A 106 -2.40 -9.02 -20.47
CA THR A 106 -1.38 -9.86 -21.09
C THR A 106 -1.49 -11.32 -20.65
N SER A 107 -1.84 -11.55 -19.38
CA SER A 107 -2.00 -12.91 -18.83
C SER A 107 -3.10 -12.93 -17.79
N VAL A 108 -3.88 -14.02 -17.81
CA VAL A 108 -4.97 -14.27 -16.87
C VAL A 108 -4.84 -15.68 -16.33
N SER A 109 -4.93 -15.82 -15.01
CA SER A 109 -5.05 -17.10 -14.32
C SER A 109 -6.14 -16.97 -13.26
N GLU A 110 -7.30 -17.60 -13.50
CA GLU A 110 -8.47 -17.46 -12.63
C GLU A 110 -8.87 -18.78 -11.98
N GLN A 111 -9.26 -18.67 -10.71
CA GLN A 111 -9.98 -19.70 -9.96
C GLN A 111 -11.18 -19.05 -9.26
N LYS A 112 -12.10 -19.84 -8.71
CA LYS A 112 -13.31 -19.29 -8.06
C LYS A 112 -12.98 -18.33 -6.91
N GLY A 113 -11.97 -18.64 -6.09
CA GLY A 113 -11.60 -17.83 -4.93
C GLY A 113 -10.44 -16.85 -5.15
N ASN A 114 -9.62 -17.05 -6.17
CA ASN A 114 -8.42 -16.24 -6.42
C ASN A 114 -8.22 -15.98 -7.92
N GLY A 115 -7.43 -14.97 -8.24
CA GLY A 115 -7.01 -14.70 -9.61
C GLY A 115 -5.70 -13.95 -9.66
N ASN A 116 -4.86 -14.22 -10.65
CA ASN A 116 -3.67 -13.45 -10.94
C ASN A 116 -3.78 -12.88 -12.35
N TYR A 117 -3.41 -11.62 -12.49
CA TYR A 117 -3.54 -10.86 -13.73
C TYR A 117 -2.25 -10.10 -13.99
N VAL A 118 -1.79 -10.14 -15.23
CA VAL A 118 -0.69 -9.31 -15.72
C VAL A 118 -1.28 -8.39 -16.78
N LEU A 119 -1.12 -7.09 -16.59
CA LEU A 119 -1.67 -6.06 -17.47
C LEU A 119 -0.56 -5.15 -17.96
N CYS A 120 -0.68 -4.65 -19.18
CA CYS A 120 0.09 -3.55 -19.69
C CYS A 120 -0.73 -2.26 -19.61
N VAL A 121 -0.23 -1.26 -18.88
CA VAL A 121 -0.90 0.04 -18.70
C VAL A 121 0.08 1.14 -19.04
N LYS A 122 -0.23 1.95 -20.06
CA LYS A 122 0.65 3.04 -20.54
C LYS A 122 2.10 2.57 -20.82
N GLY A 123 2.27 1.33 -21.30
CA GLY A 123 3.59 0.74 -21.59
C GLY A 123 4.33 0.18 -20.36
N LYS A 124 3.72 0.17 -19.17
CA LYS A 124 4.27 -0.44 -17.95
C LYS A 124 3.51 -1.72 -17.60
N GLU A 125 4.24 -2.81 -17.36
CA GLU A 125 3.65 -4.06 -16.91
C GLU A 125 3.27 -3.94 -15.44
N MET A 126 2.03 -4.28 -15.09
CA MET A 126 1.55 -4.30 -13.72
C MET A 126 0.88 -5.63 -13.41
N ARG A 127 1.03 -6.05 -12.16
CA ARG A 127 0.50 -7.32 -11.67
C ARG A 127 -0.60 -7.04 -10.66
N TYR A 128 -1.73 -7.72 -10.82
CA TYR A 128 -2.87 -7.63 -9.91
C TYR A 128 -3.28 -9.02 -9.44
N ARG A 129 -3.74 -9.10 -8.19
CA ARG A 129 -4.30 -10.30 -7.59
C ARG A 129 -5.73 -10.04 -7.15
N ARG A 130 -6.60 -11.00 -7.42
CA ARG A 130 -7.92 -11.07 -6.81
C ARG A 130 -7.95 -12.08 -5.67
N THR A 131 -8.58 -11.70 -4.57
CA THR A 131 -8.93 -12.58 -3.45
C THR A 131 -10.42 -12.39 -3.17
N GLY A 132 -11.23 -13.42 -3.36
CA GLY A 132 -12.70 -13.25 -3.37
C GLY A 132 -13.13 -12.35 -4.53
N SER A 133 -13.77 -11.23 -4.22
CA SER A 133 -14.16 -10.18 -5.18
C SER A 133 -13.22 -8.98 -5.24
N VAL A 134 -12.22 -8.91 -4.35
CA VAL A 134 -11.38 -7.71 -4.20
C VAL A 134 -10.09 -7.85 -4.99
N PHE A 135 -9.77 -6.81 -5.76
CA PHE A 135 -8.53 -6.68 -6.52
C PHE A 135 -7.49 -5.88 -5.74
N HIS A 136 -6.23 -6.31 -5.84
CA HIS A 136 -5.09 -5.63 -5.21
C HIS A 136 -3.91 -5.67 -6.16
N ARG A 137 -3.14 -4.58 -6.23
CA ARG A 137 -1.86 -4.59 -6.95
C ARG A 137 -0.87 -5.53 -6.23
N GLN A 138 -0.25 -6.45 -6.96
CA GLN A 138 0.82 -7.29 -6.43
C GLN A 138 2.13 -6.50 -6.35
N GLY A 139 2.92 -6.74 -5.30
CA GLY A 139 4.17 -6.00 -5.03
C GLY A 139 3.97 -4.80 -4.10
N VAL A 140 2.76 -4.27 -4.04
CA VAL A 140 2.29 -3.35 -3.01
C VAL A 140 1.57 -4.18 -1.96
N SER A 141 1.99 -4.12 -0.69
CA SER A 141 1.30 -4.86 0.37
C SER A 141 -0.18 -4.46 0.40
N PRO A 142 -1.15 -5.38 0.26
CA PRO A 142 -2.58 -5.06 0.28
C PRO A 142 -3.06 -4.55 1.64
N ILE A 143 -2.17 -4.64 2.63
CA ILE A 143 -2.37 -4.24 4.01
C ILE A 143 -1.16 -3.35 4.31
N GLY A 144 -1.40 -2.06 4.55
CA GLY A 144 -0.39 -1.21 5.17
C GLY A 144 0.13 -1.94 6.40
N LYS A 145 1.45 -2.16 6.46
CA LYS A 145 2.10 -2.96 7.51
C LYS A 145 1.53 -2.53 8.88
N TYR A 146 0.84 -3.45 9.56
CA TYR A 146 0.35 -3.26 10.92
C TYR A 146 1.51 -3.08 11.91
#